data_AF-A0AA95M5U0-F1
#
_entry.id   AF-A0AA95M5U0-F1
#
_cell.length_a   1.000
_cell.length_b   1.000
_cell.length_c   1.000
_cell.angle_alpha   90.00
_cell.angle_beta   90.00
_cell.angle_gamma   90.00
#
_symmetry.space_group_name_H-M   'P 1'
#
loop_
_entity.id
_entity.type
_entity.pdbx_description
1 polymer ?
#
loop_
_entity_poly.entity_id
_entity_poly.type
_entity_poly.pdbx_seq_one_letter_code
_entity_poly.pdbx_strand_id
1 'polypeptide(L)'
;MCNHSFIICRCEEVSIEDIQDAIAAGPSNSQEVKMSTRAGMGICQGRLCRPLLKALLPDNHKESVHSPSQLTFHQPVRPVSLAKIVKKENSI
;
A
#
# COMPACT_ATOMS: atom_id res chain seq x y z
N MET A 1 -7.34 16.54 25.34
CA MET A 1 -6.42 15.77 24.48
C MET A 1 -6.98 15.85 23.07
N CYS A 2 -6.23 16.39 22.12
CA CYS A 2 -6.69 16.50 20.75
C CYS A 2 -6.52 15.12 20.08
N ASN A 3 -7.62 14.38 19.90
CA ASN A 3 -7.64 13.17 19.08
C ASN A 3 -7.47 13.60 17.62
N HIS A 4 -6.23 13.75 17.18
CA HIS A 4 -5.92 13.97 15.77
C HIS A 4 -5.76 12.59 15.12
N SER A 5 -6.78 12.16 14.39
CA SER A 5 -6.69 10.95 13.57
C SER A 5 -5.69 11.22 12.44
N PHE A 6 -4.57 10.51 12.46
CA PHE A 6 -3.51 10.67 11.46
C PHE A 6 -3.80 9.79 10.24
N ILE A 7 -3.92 10.42 9.08
CA ILE A 7 -4.08 9.70 7.82
C ILE A 7 -2.72 9.15 7.35
N ILE A 8 -2.61 7.84 7.29
CA ILE A 8 -1.42 7.13 6.80
C ILE A 8 -1.48 6.95 5.29
N CYS A 9 -2.64 6.60 4.73
CA CYS A 9 -2.84 6.50 3.28
C CYS A 9 -3.82 7.56 2.79
N ARG A 10 -3.31 8.64 2.21
CA ARG A 10 -4.15 9.69 1.63
C ARG A 10 -5.01 9.23 0.44
N CYS A 11 -4.56 8.24 -0.32
CA CYS A 11 -5.28 7.82 -1.54
C CYS A 11 -6.52 6.99 -1.25
N GLU A 12 -6.50 6.20 -0.19
CA GLU A 12 -7.61 5.33 0.23
C GLU A 12 -8.22 5.82 1.56
N GLU A 13 -7.81 7.02 2.01
CA GLU A 13 -8.28 7.68 3.24
C GLU A 13 -8.15 6.84 4.53
N VAL A 14 -7.08 6.03 4.60
CA VAL A 14 -6.84 5.11 5.72
C VAL A 14 -6.08 5.84 6.85
N SER A 15 -6.64 5.78 8.06
CA SER A 15 -6.07 6.32 9.29
C SER A 15 -5.11 5.35 9.99
N ILE A 16 -4.43 5.84 11.02
CA ILE A 16 -3.59 4.99 11.88
C ILE A 16 -4.43 3.99 12.68
N GLU A 17 -5.65 4.38 13.07
CA GLU A 17 -6.59 3.56 13.83
C GLU A 17 -7.05 2.37 12.98
N ASP A 18 -7.40 2.60 11.71
CA ASP A 18 -7.78 1.53 10.77
C ASP A 18 -6.67 0.48 10.60
N ILE A 19 -5.41 0.92 10.62
CA ILE A 19 -4.25 0.01 10.50
C ILE A 19 -4.07 -0.78 11.80
N GLN A 20 -4.25 -0.16 12.96
CA GLN A 20 -4.15 -0.83 14.26
C GLN A 20 -5.28 -1.83 14.45
N ASP A 21 -6.51 -1.45 14.10
CA ASP A 21 -7.68 -2.33 14.13
C ASP A 21 -7.51 -3.48 13.16
N ALA A 22 -6.97 -3.20 11.96
CA ALA A 22 -6.60 -4.25 11.03
C ALA A 22 -5.61 -5.20 11.69
N ILE A 23 -4.46 -4.76 12.21
CA ILE A 23 -3.47 -5.62 12.87
C ILE A 23 -4.07 -6.43 14.03
N ALA A 24 -4.95 -5.81 14.83
CA ALA A 24 -5.62 -6.46 15.96
C ALA A 24 -6.59 -7.57 15.51
N ALA A 25 -7.18 -7.46 14.31
CA ALA A 25 -8.10 -8.46 13.75
C ALA A 25 -7.40 -9.77 13.30
N GLY A 26 -6.07 -9.89 13.44
CA GLY A 26 -5.29 -11.08 13.09
C GLY A 26 -4.45 -11.09 11.78
N PRO A 27 -4.41 -10.06 10.91
CA PRO A 27 -3.45 -10.02 9.82
C PRO A 27 -2.04 -9.87 10.38
N SER A 28 -1.19 -10.80 9.98
CA SER A 28 0.13 -11.05 10.54
C SER A 28 1.25 -10.49 9.67
N ASN A 29 0.95 -9.86 8.54
CA ASN A 29 1.95 -9.36 7.61
C ASN A 29 1.49 -8.11 6.86
N SER A 30 2.44 -7.42 6.24
CA SER A 30 2.21 -6.13 5.58
C SER A 30 1.27 -6.25 4.38
N GLN A 31 1.28 -7.40 3.72
CA GLN A 31 0.40 -7.69 2.59
C GLN A 31 -1.05 -7.93 3.03
N GLU A 32 -1.28 -8.62 4.14
CA GLU A 32 -2.62 -8.82 4.71
C GLU A 32 -3.21 -7.50 5.18
N VAL A 33 -2.40 -6.65 5.85
CA VAL A 33 -2.83 -5.29 6.21
C VAL A 33 -3.16 -4.47 4.95
N LYS A 34 -2.36 -4.58 3.88
CA LYS A 34 -2.70 -3.96 2.59
C LYS A 34 -4.01 -4.51 2.04
N MET A 35 -4.26 -5.82 2.09
CA MET A 35 -5.47 -6.42 1.54
C MET A 35 -6.72 -6.04 2.33
N SER A 36 -6.61 -5.90 3.67
CA SER A 36 -7.74 -5.51 4.53
C SER A 36 -8.05 -4.02 4.44
N THR A 37 -7.05 -3.16 4.57
CA THR A 37 -7.23 -1.70 4.63
C THR A 37 -7.17 -1.02 3.26
N ARG A 38 -6.75 -1.73 2.22
CA ARG A 38 -6.40 -1.19 0.90
C ARG A 38 -5.22 -0.21 0.88
N ALA A 39 -4.57 0.03 2.02
CA ALA A 39 -3.46 0.97 2.12
C ALA A 39 -2.33 0.61 1.12
N GLY A 40 -2.11 1.52 0.16
CA GLY A 40 -1.10 1.35 -0.90
C GLY A 40 -1.63 0.80 -2.23
N MET A 41 -2.95 0.63 -2.39
CA MET A 41 -3.59 0.29 -3.67
C MET A 41 -4.12 1.49 -4.46
N GLY A 42 -4.09 2.70 -3.88
CA GLY A 42 -4.52 3.92 -4.56
C GLY A 42 -3.57 4.40 -5.66
N ILE A 43 -3.84 5.59 -6.22
CA ILE A 43 -3.09 6.14 -7.37
C ILE A 43 -1.58 6.27 -7.14
N CYS A 44 -1.15 6.47 -5.89
CA CYS A 44 0.27 6.54 -5.55
C CYS A 44 0.98 5.18 -5.49
N GLN A 45 0.23 4.07 -5.59
CA GLN A 45 0.71 2.69 -5.53
C GLN A 45 1.60 2.42 -4.30
N GLY A 46 1.23 3.01 -3.16
CA GLY A 46 1.93 2.82 -1.90
C GLY A 46 3.24 3.60 -1.73
N ARG A 47 3.59 4.52 -2.65
CA ARG A 47 4.86 5.26 -2.57
C ARG A 47 5.03 6.05 -1.26
N LEU A 48 3.94 6.52 -0.68
CA LEU A 48 3.96 7.30 0.57
C LEU A 48 3.70 6.44 1.80
N CYS A 49 2.65 5.59 1.76
CA CYS A 49 2.22 4.86 2.94
C CYS A 49 3.02 3.57 3.21
N ARG A 50 3.74 2.99 2.24
CA ARG A 50 4.48 1.73 2.45
C ARG A 50 5.54 1.79 3.54
N PRO A 51 6.45 2.80 3.58
CA PRO A 51 7.42 2.90 4.65
C PRO A 51 6.76 3.08 6.01
N LEU A 52 5.64 3.81 6.06
CA LEU A 52 4.86 4.04 7.27
C LEU A 52 4.21 2.72 7.76
N LEU A 53 3.57 1.97 6.87
CA LEU A 53 3.01 0.65 7.17
C LEU A 53 4.09 -0.30 7.73
N LYS A 54 5.27 -0.33 7.10
CA LYS A 54 6.39 -1.15 7.58
C LYS A 54 6.89 -0.72 8.97
N ALA A 55 6.85 0.58 9.27
CA ALA A 55 7.24 1.11 10.58
C ALA A 55 6.19 0.83 11.67
N LEU A 56 4.90 0.76 11.31
CA LEU A 56 3.79 0.51 12.23
C LEU A 56 3.62 -0.98 12.57
N LEU A 57 4.13 -1.89 11.75
CA LEU A 57 4.07 -3.33 12.02
C LEU A 57 4.97 -3.70 13.22
N PRO A 58 4.49 -4.57 14.14
CA PRO A 58 5.29 -5.04 15.26
C PRO A 58 6.53 -5.81 14.76
N ASP A 59 7.62 -5.81 15.54
CA ASP A 59 8.88 -6.46 15.15
C ASP A 59 8.72 -7.95 14.80
N ASN A 60 7.82 -8.64 15.49
CA ASN A 60 7.50 -10.06 15.24
C ASN A 60 6.88 -10.32 13.86
N HIS A 61 6.31 -9.27 13.25
CA HIS A 61 5.64 -9.29 11.94
C HIS A 61 6.47 -8.58 10.86
N LYS A 62 7.69 -8.12 11.20
CA LYS A 62 8.60 -7.55 10.21
C LYS A 62 9.18 -8.66 9.36
N GLU A 63 8.72 -8.69 8.13
CA GLU A 63 9.16 -9.59 7.07
C GLU A 63 10.66 -9.47 6.77
N SER A 64 11.28 -10.60 6.44
CA SER A 64 12.61 -10.61 5.82
C SER A 64 12.56 -9.93 4.45
N VAL A 65 13.68 -9.34 4.02
CA VAL A 65 13.82 -8.47 2.82
C VAL A 65 13.36 -9.13 1.50
N HIS A 66 13.09 -10.43 1.49
CA HIS A 66 12.68 -11.21 0.32
C HIS A 66 11.47 -12.13 0.57
N SER A 67 10.68 -11.90 1.62
CA SER A 67 9.48 -12.71 1.84
C SER A 67 8.40 -12.43 0.78
N PRO A 68 7.61 -13.44 0.37
CA PRO A 68 6.49 -13.24 -0.55
C PRO A 68 5.39 -12.34 0.02
N SER A 69 5.34 -12.16 1.34
CA SER A 69 4.42 -11.26 2.05
C SER A 69 4.84 -9.79 2.01
N GLN A 70 6.00 -9.47 1.43
CA GLN A 70 6.47 -8.10 1.33
C GLN A 70 5.72 -7.28 0.29
N LEU A 71 5.48 -6.01 0.62
CA LEU A 71 4.98 -5.00 -0.29
C LEU A 71 5.98 -4.73 -1.44
N THR A 72 5.83 -5.45 -2.55
CA THR A 72 6.69 -5.38 -3.76
C THR A 72 6.26 -4.32 -4.76
N PHE A 73 7.20 -3.78 -5.55
CA PHE A 73 6.87 -2.81 -6.60
C PHE A 73 6.54 -3.53 -7.90
N HIS A 74 5.43 -3.14 -8.53
CA HIS A 74 5.03 -3.64 -9.84
C HIS A 74 5.14 -2.53 -10.89
N GLN A 75 5.39 -2.95 -12.13
CA GLN A 75 5.38 -2.08 -13.29
C GLN A 75 3.92 -1.89 -13.74
N PRO A 76 3.51 -0.71 -14.24
CA PRO A 76 4.26 0.54 -14.34
C PRO A 76 4.26 1.35 -13.03
N VAL A 77 5.39 2.00 -12.73
CA VAL A 77 5.61 2.76 -11.47
C VAL A 77 4.67 3.97 -11.33
N ARG A 78 4.19 4.53 -12.45
CA ARG A 78 3.14 5.54 -12.47
C ARG A 78 2.04 5.05 -13.42
N PRO A 79 0.76 5.34 -13.12
CA PRO A 79 -0.30 5.11 -14.07
C PRO A 79 0.02 5.79 -15.40
N VAL A 80 -0.03 5.01 -16.47
CA VAL A 80 0.13 5.47 -17.85
C VAL A 80 -1.16 5.16 -18.59
N SER A 81 -1.57 6.04 -19.48
CA SER A 81 -2.77 5.80 -20.29
C SER A 81 -2.54 4.62 -21.22
N LEU A 82 -3.58 3.83 -21.47
CA LEU A 82 -3.49 2.69 -22.39
C LEU A 82 -3.04 3.13 -23.79
N ALA A 83 -3.49 4.30 -24.26
CA ALA A 83 -3.07 4.89 -25.52
C ALA A 83 -1.55 5.16 -25.62
N LYS A 84 -0.85 5.35 -24.49
CA LYS A 84 0.62 5.46 -24.47
C LYS A 84 1.31 4.10 -24.51
N ILE A 85 0.64 3.03 -24.09
CA ILE A 85 1.15 1.66 -24.12
C ILE A 85 0.95 1.06 -25.53
N VAL A 86 -0.21 1.29 -26.13
CA VAL A 86 -0.55 0.78 -27.46
C VAL A 86 0.22 1.59 -28.51
N LYS A 87 1.22 0.97 -29.14
CA LYS A 87 1.82 1.50 -30.37
C LYS A 87 0.72 1.65 -31.42
N LYS A 88 0.65 2.82 -32.07
CA LYS A 88 -0.26 3.06 -33.20
C LYS A 88 0.23 2.28 -34.42
N GLU A 89 -0.03 0.98 -34.48
CA GLU A 89 0.04 0.20 -35.72
C GLU A 89 -1.24 0.47 -36.50
N ASN A 90 -1.29 1.59 -37.22
CA ASN A 90 -2.24 1.82 -38.30
C ASN A 90 -1.78 3.08 -39.06
N SER A 91 -0.75 2.89 -39.89
CA SER A 91 -0.54 3.69 -41.09
C SER A 91 -0.99 2.81 -42.26
N ILE A 92 -2.24 2.97 -42.65
CA ILE A 92 -2.70 2.68 -44.02
C ILE A 92 -2.68 4.03 -44.74
#